data_AF-A0A1F9HZP9-F1
#
_entry.id   AF-A0A1F9HZP9-F1
#
_cell.length_a   1.000
_cell.length_b   1.000
_cell.length_c   1.000
_cell.angle_alpha   90.00
_cell.angle_beta   90.00
_cell.angle_gamma   90.00
#
_symmetry.space_group_name_H-M   'P 1'
#
loop_
_entity.id
_entity.type
_entity.pdbx_description
1 polymer ?
#
loop_
_entity_poly.entity_id
_entity_poly.type
_entity_poly.pdbx_seq_one_letter_code
_entity_poly.pdbx_strand_id
1 'polypeptide(L)'
;MSPDDFRMVLRTFGESFPFVTVWNLQESDFLLVGSLRELGFDYPRLKKRFSEMGVLREDFKKLGLSDIYALLGFYRMGRKELLAFAEGADLNTDDSARLEYSAPRSLGKSTSTLNRKLFESFVADPPWGSNSEWVSRARHHYYMGQAFHASGWSTRALKEAEQAIRFEPGNGDYYLLRAKILLAQDKTAEAAEAAEKALLSGAEKAKEVLALADDFYTTQAEKIYRRIVRTGVKEISPYLGLGSIALHRKDFSAAQRWFQQAAEIQPKHPGVLFALGRLQLAKGNDAEALTLLLESQENGEDSAALYSELGEAYSRLKQWEKVVPAYEAALRRNRRNVAWRLSLAQALGRLGKVREAEEKYRDVLALDSSSTEAWRGLSGLGKRF
;
A
#
# COMPACT_ATOMS: atom_id res chain seq x y z
N MET A 1 -10.34 -8.18 24.22
CA MET A 1 -10.95 -8.99 25.30
C MET A 1 -10.13 -10.25 25.54
N SER A 2 -10.09 -10.80 26.75
CA SER A 2 -9.33 -12.04 27.00
C SER A 2 -9.93 -13.22 26.21
N PRO A 3 -9.19 -14.34 26.04
CA PRO A 3 -9.75 -15.55 25.44
C PRO A 3 -10.99 -16.07 26.16
N ASP A 4 -11.02 -15.98 27.50
CA ASP A 4 -12.17 -16.44 28.29
C ASP A 4 -13.39 -15.54 28.07
N ASP A 5 -13.19 -14.22 28.06
CA ASP A 5 -14.26 -13.26 27.73
C ASP A 5 -14.79 -13.48 26.31
N PHE A 6 -13.90 -13.74 25.36
CA PHE A 6 -14.28 -14.00 23.98
C PHE A 6 -15.14 -15.26 23.87
N ARG A 7 -14.71 -16.35 24.52
CA ARG A 7 -15.47 -17.62 24.56
C ARG A 7 -16.80 -17.45 25.29
N MET A 8 -16.85 -16.71 26.39
CA MET A 8 -18.09 -16.42 27.13
C MET A 8 -19.11 -15.64 26.27
N VAL A 9 -18.66 -14.61 25.53
CA VAL A 9 -19.53 -13.86 24.61
C VAL A 9 -20.09 -14.78 23.53
N LEU A 10 -19.24 -15.60 22.91
CA LEU A 10 -19.68 -16.54 21.90
C LEU A 10 -20.65 -17.57 22.47
N ARG A 11 -20.36 -18.17 23.64
CA ARG A 11 -21.24 -19.15 24.30
C ARG A 11 -22.62 -18.57 24.54
N THR A 12 -22.66 -17.40 25.20
CA THR A 12 -23.90 -16.69 25.53
C THR A 12 -24.74 -16.44 24.28
N PHE A 13 -24.09 -15.99 23.20
CA PHE A 13 -24.76 -15.75 21.92
C PHE A 13 -25.26 -17.06 21.26
N GLY A 14 -24.44 -18.11 21.27
CA GLY A 14 -24.75 -19.42 20.71
C GLY A 14 -25.88 -20.17 21.42
N GLU A 15 -26.04 -19.96 22.74
CA GLU A 15 -27.14 -20.50 23.52
C GLU A 15 -28.44 -19.70 23.32
N SER A 16 -28.34 -18.39 23.08
CA SER A 16 -29.49 -17.50 22.88
C SER A 16 -30.23 -17.73 21.55
N PHE A 17 -29.54 -18.20 20.51
CA PHE A 17 -30.13 -18.35 19.16
C PHE A 17 -30.00 -19.78 18.62
N PRO A 18 -31.06 -20.35 18.01
CA PRO A 18 -31.01 -21.67 17.40
C PRO A 18 -30.16 -21.71 16.12
N PHE A 19 -30.04 -20.58 15.41
CA PHE A 19 -29.19 -20.45 14.23
C PHE A 19 -28.21 -19.31 14.43
N VAL A 20 -26.92 -19.62 14.34
CA VAL A 20 -25.82 -18.66 14.53
C VAL A 20 -24.79 -18.82 13.44
N THR A 21 -24.28 -17.68 12.96
CA THR A 21 -23.10 -17.61 12.11
C THR A 21 -22.12 -16.58 12.64
N VAL A 22 -20.84 -16.93 12.58
CA VAL A 22 -19.73 -16.05 12.95
C VAL A 22 -18.96 -15.69 11.69
N TRP A 23 -18.69 -14.41 11.55
CA TRP A 23 -17.93 -13.85 10.45
C TRP A 23 -16.78 -13.03 11.02
N ASN A 24 -15.65 -13.00 10.32
CA ASN A 24 -14.49 -12.23 10.73
C ASN A 24 -13.98 -11.44 9.53
N LEU A 25 -14.04 -10.11 9.63
CA LEU A 25 -13.78 -9.16 8.55
C LEU A 25 -12.30 -8.71 8.53
N GLN A 26 -11.78 -8.29 9.68
CA GLN A 26 -10.41 -7.84 9.90
C GLN A 26 -9.84 -8.41 11.22
N GLU A 27 -8.64 -8.01 11.62
CA GLU A 27 -7.83 -8.67 12.68
C GLU A 27 -8.59 -9.01 13.98
N SER A 28 -9.45 -8.12 14.46
CA SER A 28 -10.20 -8.31 15.73
C SER A 28 -11.71 -8.24 15.59
N ASP A 29 -12.23 -7.97 14.40
CA ASP A 29 -13.63 -7.63 14.22
C ASP A 29 -14.43 -8.87 13.83
N PHE A 30 -15.33 -9.25 14.73
CA PHE A 30 -16.24 -10.37 14.56
C PHE A 30 -17.67 -9.87 14.44
N LEU A 31 -18.39 -10.40 13.46
CA LEU A 31 -19.82 -10.19 13.31
C LEU A 31 -20.54 -11.49 13.67
N LEU A 32 -21.41 -11.40 14.68
CA LEU A 32 -22.25 -12.50 15.13
C LEU A 32 -23.67 -12.26 14.61
N VAL A 33 -24.20 -13.20 13.84
CA VAL A 33 -25.56 -13.13 13.32
C VAL A 33 -26.36 -14.28 13.89
N GLY A 34 -27.37 -13.96 14.69
CA GLY A 34 -28.29 -14.88 15.35
C GLY A 34 -29.68 -14.77 14.74
N SER A 35 -30.37 -15.90 14.63
CA SER A 35 -31.72 -15.95 14.05
C SER A 35 -32.56 -17.07 14.68
N LEU A 36 -33.87 -16.84 14.73
CA LEU A 36 -34.87 -17.85 15.12
C LEU A 36 -35.25 -18.78 13.96
N ARG A 37 -34.83 -18.45 12.74
CA ARG A 37 -35.04 -19.25 11.52
C ARG A 37 -33.70 -19.53 10.86
N GLU A 38 -33.64 -20.62 10.10
CA GLU A 38 -32.44 -20.99 9.38
C GLU A 38 -31.99 -19.87 8.44
N LEU A 39 -30.69 -19.56 8.51
CA LEU A 39 -30.07 -18.54 7.68
C LEU A 39 -29.70 -19.14 6.32
N GLY A 40 -30.07 -18.45 5.24
CA GLY A 40 -29.74 -18.83 3.88
C GLY A 40 -28.88 -17.77 3.18
N PHE A 41 -28.12 -18.19 2.16
CA PHE A 41 -27.37 -17.29 1.29
C PHE A 41 -27.91 -17.38 -0.15
N ASP A 42 -28.81 -16.46 -0.52
CA ASP A 42 -29.39 -16.40 -1.86
C ASP A 42 -28.49 -15.58 -2.80
N TYR A 43 -27.48 -16.25 -3.37
CA TYR A 43 -26.50 -15.58 -4.23
C TYR A 43 -27.13 -14.87 -5.44
N PRO A 44 -28.03 -15.47 -6.25
CA PRO A 44 -28.63 -14.77 -7.38
C PRO A 44 -29.33 -13.47 -6.99
N ARG A 45 -30.12 -13.48 -5.90
CA ARG A 45 -30.80 -12.29 -5.41
C ARG A 45 -29.83 -11.24 -4.88
N LEU A 46 -28.82 -11.65 -4.12
CA LEU A 46 -27.78 -10.76 -3.60
C LEU A 46 -26.95 -10.15 -4.73
N LYS A 47 -26.59 -10.95 -5.74
CA LYS A 47 -25.85 -10.51 -6.92
C LYS A 47 -26.61 -9.44 -7.71
N LYS A 48 -27.92 -9.63 -7.89
CA LYS A 48 -28.79 -8.62 -8.50
C LYS A 48 -28.73 -7.29 -7.73
N ARG A 49 -28.97 -7.33 -6.41
CA ARG A 49 -28.89 -6.12 -5.57
C ARG A 49 -27.51 -5.47 -5.60
N PHE A 50 -26.45 -6.27 -5.54
CA PHE A 50 -25.07 -5.81 -5.64
C PHE A 50 -24.80 -5.09 -6.98
N SER A 51 -25.40 -5.56 -8.07
CA SER A 51 -25.29 -4.91 -9.39
C SER A 51 -26.11 -3.62 -9.54
N GLU A 52 -27.11 -3.41 -8.69
CA GLU A 52 -27.95 -2.21 -8.71
C GLU A 52 -27.39 -1.11 -7.79
N MET A 53 -26.62 -1.49 -6.75
CA MET A 53 -26.13 -0.56 -5.72
C MET A 53 -24.67 -0.14 -5.98
N GLY A 54 -24.50 1.04 -6.60
CA GLY A 54 -23.16 1.58 -6.91
C GLY A 54 -22.25 1.76 -5.69
N VAL A 55 -22.78 2.27 -4.58
CA VAL A 55 -22.03 2.48 -3.32
C VAL A 55 -21.46 1.17 -2.79
N LEU A 56 -22.28 0.11 -2.78
CA LEU A 56 -21.87 -1.20 -2.28
C LEU A 56 -20.71 -1.79 -3.10
N ARG A 57 -20.70 -1.59 -4.42
CA ARG A 57 -19.59 -2.03 -5.28
C ARG A 57 -18.30 -1.28 -4.99
N GLU A 58 -18.39 0.02 -4.74
CA GLU A 58 -17.22 0.83 -4.43
C GLU A 58 -16.61 0.43 -3.08
N ASP A 59 -17.44 0.14 -2.08
CA ASP A 59 -16.96 -0.35 -0.79
C ASP A 59 -16.31 -1.74 -0.90
N PHE A 60 -16.87 -2.64 -1.71
CA PHE A 60 -16.25 -3.94 -2.00
C PHE A 60 -14.90 -3.78 -2.70
N LYS A 61 -14.80 -2.85 -3.66
CA LYS A 61 -13.56 -2.56 -4.36
C LYS A 61 -12.46 -2.07 -3.40
N LYS A 62 -12.81 -1.22 -2.42
CA LYS A 62 -11.87 -0.77 -1.36
C LYS A 62 -11.36 -1.94 -0.52
N LEU A 63 -12.21 -2.95 -0.28
CA LEU A 63 -11.84 -4.19 0.42
C LEU A 63 -11.10 -5.21 -0.48
N GLY A 64 -10.89 -4.90 -1.76
CA GLY A 64 -10.27 -5.82 -2.72
C GLY A 64 -11.17 -6.97 -3.16
N LEU A 65 -12.49 -6.84 -2.98
CA LEU A 65 -13.49 -7.85 -3.35
C LEU A 65 -14.15 -7.45 -4.67
N SER A 66 -14.26 -8.39 -5.60
CA SER A 66 -14.91 -8.12 -6.89
C SER A 66 -16.34 -8.66 -7.02
N ASP A 67 -16.79 -9.47 -6.06
CA ASP A 67 -18.11 -10.09 -6.09
C ASP A 67 -18.71 -10.28 -4.70
N ILE A 68 -20.04 -10.24 -4.61
CA ILE A 68 -20.79 -10.52 -3.37
C ILE A 68 -20.57 -11.95 -2.87
N TYR A 69 -20.25 -12.89 -3.77
CA TYR A 69 -19.89 -14.26 -3.40
C TYR A 69 -18.68 -14.31 -2.46
N ALA A 70 -17.74 -13.35 -2.58
CA ALA A 70 -16.55 -13.30 -1.73
C ALA A 70 -16.88 -13.14 -0.25
N LEU A 71 -18.10 -12.68 0.10
CA LEU A 71 -18.53 -12.62 1.50
C LEU A 71 -18.41 -13.97 2.22
N LEU A 72 -18.64 -15.07 1.50
CA LEU A 72 -18.53 -16.41 2.06
C LEU A 72 -17.13 -16.71 2.63
N GLY A 73 -16.07 -16.05 2.16
CA GLY A 73 -14.73 -16.22 2.69
C GLY A 73 -14.48 -15.50 4.02
N PHE A 74 -15.40 -14.63 4.47
CA PHE A 74 -15.38 -14.08 5.83
C PHE A 74 -16.11 -14.97 6.84
N TYR A 75 -16.83 -16.00 6.38
CA TYR A 75 -17.44 -16.98 7.28
C TYR A 75 -16.36 -17.70 8.10
N ARG A 76 -16.67 -17.99 9.36
CA ARG A 76 -15.80 -18.77 10.24
C ARG A 76 -16.45 -20.00 10.80
N MET A 77 -17.69 -19.92 11.27
CA MET A 77 -18.33 -21.06 11.92
C MET A 77 -19.84 -20.91 12.07
N GLY A 78 -20.50 -22.04 12.22
CA GLY A 78 -21.90 -22.15 12.61
C GLY A 78 -22.04 -22.37 14.10
N ARG A 79 -23.29 -22.55 14.55
CA ARG A 79 -23.62 -22.75 15.96
C ARG A 79 -22.88 -23.94 16.59
N LYS A 80 -22.77 -25.06 15.87
CA LYS A 80 -22.15 -26.29 16.39
C LYS A 80 -20.69 -26.06 16.76
N GLU A 81 -19.92 -25.50 15.84
CA GLU A 81 -18.49 -25.25 16.03
C GLU A 81 -18.25 -24.11 17.02
N LEU A 82 -19.11 -23.09 17.02
CA LEU A 82 -19.09 -22.02 18.02
C LEU A 82 -19.26 -22.57 19.43
N LEU A 83 -20.26 -23.42 19.67
CA LEU A 83 -20.50 -24.00 21.00
C LEU A 83 -19.37 -24.94 21.43
N ALA A 84 -18.79 -25.68 20.49
CA ALA A 84 -17.61 -26.50 20.76
C ALA A 84 -16.40 -25.62 21.15
N PHE A 85 -16.15 -24.51 20.43
CA PHE A 85 -15.08 -23.57 20.78
C PHE A 85 -15.31 -22.96 22.16
N ALA A 86 -16.55 -22.61 22.47
CA ALA A 86 -16.94 -21.92 23.68
C ALA A 86 -17.23 -22.85 24.87
N GLU A 87 -16.98 -24.17 24.72
CA GLU A 87 -17.27 -25.18 25.72
C GLU A 87 -16.60 -24.89 27.07
N GLY A 88 -17.36 -24.92 28.16
CA GLY A 88 -16.86 -24.65 29.50
C GLY A 88 -16.60 -23.18 29.83
N ALA A 89 -16.82 -22.24 28.91
CA ALA A 89 -16.78 -20.81 29.22
C ALA A 89 -18.01 -20.40 30.04
N ASP A 90 -17.90 -19.39 30.90
CA ASP A 90 -19.07 -18.88 31.63
C ASP A 90 -20.12 -18.25 30.69
N LEU A 91 -21.33 -18.03 31.22
CA LEU A 91 -22.37 -17.24 30.56
C LEU A 91 -22.39 -15.81 31.09
N ASN A 92 -22.66 -14.86 30.20
CA ASN A 92 -22.93 -13.47 30.56
C ASN A 92 -24.43 -13.20 30.42
N THR A 93 -25.13 -13.01 31.53
CA THR A 93 -26.58 -12.74 31.54
C THR A 93 -26.86 -11.42 32.25
N ASP A 94 -28.08 -10.90 32.12
CA ASP A 94 -28.48 -9.68 32.85
C ASP A 94 -28.33 -9.86 34.38
N ASP A 95 -28.58 -11.07 34.89
CA ASP A 95 -28.42 -11.44 36.31
C ASP A 95 -26.96 -11.74 36.71
N SER A 96 -26.08 -11.97 35.73
CA SER A 96 -24.66 -12.30 35.93
C SER A 96 -23.80 -11.62 34.86
N ALA A 97 -23.75 -10.30 34.95
CA ALA A 97 -23.00 -9.37 34.10
C ALA A 97 -21.49 -9.45 34.35
N ARG A 98 -20.87 -10.59 34.01
CA ARG A 98 -19.44 -10.88 34.25
C ARG A 98 -18.52 -10.05 33.37
N LEU A 99 -18.91 -9.87 32.11
CA LEU A 99 -18.11 -9.24 31.06
C LEU A 99 -17.76 -7.79 31.43
N GLU A 100 -18.68 -7.10 32.09
CA GLU A 100 -18.59 -5.72 32.56
C GLU A 100 -17.43 -5.55 33.56
N TYR A 101 -17.09 -6.59 34.32
CA TYR A 101 -16.01 -6.56 35.31
C TYR A 101 -14.72 -7.23 34.80
N SER A 102 -14.81 -8.24 33.93
CA SER A 102 -13.64 -8.95 33.41
C SER A 102 -13.00 -8.26 32.21
N ALA A 103 -13.79 -7.73 31.26
CA ALA A 103 -13.27 -7.11 30.04
C ALA A 103 -12.34 -5.90 30.29
N PRO A 104 -12.61 -4.99 31.27
CA PRO A 104 -11.72 -3.88 31.57
C PRO A 104 -10.28 -4.30 31.94
N ARG A 105 -10.11 -5.49 32.53
CA ARG A 105 -8.78 -6.03 32.91
C ARG A 105 -7.89 -6.38 31.71
N SER A 106 -8.48 -6.42 30.52
CA SER A 106 -7.80 -6.72 29.26
C SER A 106 -7.63 -5.50 28.37
N LEU A 107 -8.00 -4.29 28.82
CA LEU A 107 -7.76 -3.06 28.07
C LEU A 107 -6.26 -2.85 27.84
N GLY A 108 -5.91 -2.45 26.63
CA GLY A 108 -4.52 -2.26 26.20
C GLY A 108 -3.71 -3.54 25.96
N LYS A 109 -4.28 -4.74 26.22
CA LYS A 109 -3.61 -6.01 25.91
C LYS A 109 -3.94 -6.46 24.48
N SER A 110 -2.91 -6.81 23.71
CA SER A 110 -3.09 -7.40 22.39
C SER A 110 -3.48 -8.87 22.51
N THR A 111 -4.78 -9.16 22.37
CA THR A 111 -5.33 -10.52 22.48
C THR A 111 -5.89 -11.06 21.17
N SER A 112 -5.97 -10.26 20.11
CA SER A 112 -6.55 -10.63 18.81
C SER A 112 -5.83 -11.83 18.19
N THR A 113 -4.50 -11.82 18.18
CA THR A 113 -3.69 -12.91 17.63
C THR A 113 -3.90 -14.22 18.38
N LEU A 114 -3.97 -14.16 19.73
CA LEU A 114 -4.21 -15.33 20.55
C LEU A 114 -5.61 -15.89 20.30
N ASN A 115 -6.64 -15.05 20.34
CA ASN A 115 -8.01 -15.46 20.06
C ASN A 115 -8.12 -16.11 18.68
N ARG A 116 -7.47 -15.52 17.67
CA ARG A 116 -7.42 -16.08 16.31
C ARG A 116 -6.85 -17.48 16.25
N LYS A 117 -5.70 -17.71 16.89
CA LYS A 117 -5.08 -19.04 16.94
C LYS A 117 -5.97 -20.07 17.64
N LEU A 118 -6.67 -19.66 18.70
CA LEU A 118 -7.51 -20.55 19.49
C LEU A 118 -8.75 -21.01 18.71
N PHE A 119 -9.44 -20.10 18.01
CA PHE A 119 -10.65 -20.46 17.27
C PHE A 119 -10.35 -21.08 15.91
N GLU A 120 -9.12 -20.98 15.38
CA GLU A 120 -8.77 -21.44 14.03
C GLU A 120 -9.10 -22.93 13.78
N SER A 121 -8.92 -23.78 14.80
CA SER A 121 -9.23 -25.22 14.72
C SER A 121 -10.73 -25.53 14.64
N PHE A 122 -11.58 -24.56 14.96
CA PHE A 122 -13.04 -24.63 14.91
C PHE A 122 -13.61 -23.94 13.67
N VAL A 123 -12.75 -23.38 12.80
CA VAL A 123 -13.21 -22.76 11.56
C VAL A 123 -13.74 -23.84 10.62
N ALA A 124 -14.99 -23.67 10.19
CA ALA A 124 -15.66 -24.52 9.22
C ALA A 124 -15.97 -23.74 7.94
N ASP A 125 -16.10 -24.47 6.84
CA ASP A 125 -16.56 -23.90 5.58
C ASP A 125 -18.02 -23.44 5.70
N PRO A 126 -18.41 -22.38 4.96
CA PRO A 126 -19.80 -21.94 4.94
C PRO A 126 -20.72 -23.09 4.49
N PRO A 127 -21.88 -23.28 5.14
CA PRO A 127 -22.81 -24.35 4.78
C PRO A 127 -23.46 -24.11 3.41
N TRP A 128 -23.32 -22.89 2.86
CA TRP A 128 -23.85 -22.51 1.57
C TRP A 128 -22.75 -22.47 0.51
N GLY A 129 -23.12 -22.75 -0.74
CA GLY A 129 -22.25 -22.50 -1.89
C GLY A 129 -21.22 -23.58 -2.21
N SER A 130 -20.96 -24.53 -1.30
CA SER A 130 -20.01 -25.65 -1.53
C SER A 130 -20.46 -26.62 -2.62
N ASN A 131 -21.77 -26.78 -2.81
CA ASN A 131 -22.39 -27.63 -3.84
C ASN A 131 -23.22 -26.83 -4.86
N SER A 132 -23.04 -25.51 -4.95
CA SER A 132 -23.85 -24.68 -5.84
C SER A 132 -23.20 -24.45 -7.20
N GLU A 133 -24.01 -24.38 -8.26
CA GLU A 133 -23.56 -23.99 -9.61
C GLU A 133 -23.45 -22.46 -9.78
N TRP A 134 -23.38 -21.70 -8.69
CA TRP A 134 -23.43 -20.24 -8.72
C TRP A 134 -22.20 -19.62 -9.41
N VAL A 135 -21.03 -20.20 -9.19
CA VAL A 135 -19.75 -19.74 -9.74
C VAL A 135 -18.92 -20.94 -10.16
N SER A 136 -17.99 -20.78 -11.11
CA SER A 136 -17.06 -21.85 -11.46
C SER A 136 -16.13 -22.15 -10.28
N ARG A 137 -15.55 -23.35 -10.24
CA ARG A 137 -14.57 -23.73 -9.21
C ARG A 137 -13.40 -22.74 -9.12
N ALA A 138 -12.91 -22.28 -10.28
CA ALA A 138 -11.85 -21.28 -10.32
C ALA A 138 -12.28 -19.95 -9.67
N ARG A 139 -13.49 -19.46 -10.01
CA ARG A 139 -14.04 -18.23 -9.41
C ARG A 139 -14.31 -18.37 -7.92
N HIS A 140 -14.77 -19.53 -7.45
CA HIS A 140 -14.93 -19.80 -6.01
C HIS A 140 -13.60 -19.55 -5.28
N HIS A 141 -12.53 -20.24 -5.70
CA HIS A 141 -11.21 -20.09 -5.10
C HIS A 141 -10.68 -18.65 -5.22
N TYR A 142 -10.92 -17.98 -6.35
CA TYR A 142 -10.55 -16.57 -6.51
C TYR A 142 -11.24 -15.66 -5.48
N TYR A 143 -12.55 -15.79 -5.31
CA TYR A 143 -13.32 -14.99 -4.35
C TYR A 143 -12.96 -15.32 -2.90
N MET A 144 -12.70 -16.59 -2.59
CA MET A 144 -12.21 -16.98 -1.26
C MET A 144 -10.81 -16.39 -1.00
N GLY A 145 -9.92 -16.43 -1.99
CA GLY A 145 -8.60 -15.82 -1.92
C GLY A 145 -8.65 -14.31 -1.66
N GLN A 146 -9.57 -13.58 -2.31
CA GLN A 146 -9.78 -12.15 -2.04
C GLN A 146 -10.20 -11.90 -0.59
N ALA A 147 -11.20 -12.64 -0.10
CA ALA A 147 -11.70 -12.48 1.26
C ALA A 147 -10.65 -12.84 2.33
N PHE A 148 -9.89 -13.91 2.12
CA PHE A 148 -8.79 -14.27 3.03
C PHE A 148 -7.67 -13.25 2.99
N HIS A 149 -7.34 -12.69 1.82
CA HIS A 149 -6.36 -11.62 1.72
C HIS A 149 -6.82 -10.37 2.50
N ALA A 150 -8.09 -9.95 2.30
CA ALA A 150 -8.70 -8.85 3.03
C ALA A 150 -8.75 -9.07 4.56
N SER A 151 -8.90 -10.34 4.97
CA SER A 151 -8.90 -10.74 6.39
C SER A 151 -7.50 -10.86 7.01
N GLY A 152 -6.43 -10.72 6.22
CA GLY A 152 -5.04 -10.91 6.67
C GLY A 152 -4.60 -12.38 6.82
N TRP A 153 -5.34 -13.33 6.23
CA TRP A 153 -5.02 -14.76 6.24
C TRP A 153 -4.17 -15.14 5.02
N SER A 154 -3.00 -14.52 4.90
CA SER A 154 -2.19 -14.55 3.67
C SER A 154 -1.83 -15.96 3.19
N THR A 155 -1.57 -16.92 4.09
CA THR A 155 -1.27 -18.31 3.72
C THR A 155 -2.47 -19.02 3.09
N ARG A 156 -3.68 -18.84 3.66
CA ARG A 156 -4.91 -19.41 3.07
C ARG A 156 -5.23 -18.71 1.76
N ALA A 157 -5.12 -17.37 1.72
CA ALA A 157 -5.34 -16.58 0.52
C ALA A 157 -4.45 -17.05 -0.65
N LEU A 158 -3.16 -17.31 -0.40
CA LEU A 158 -2.22 -17.78 -1.41
C LEU A 158 -2.62 -19.16 -1.94
N LYS A 159 -2.98 -20.09 -1.05
CA LYS A 159 -3.46 -21.43 -1.43
C LYS A 159 -4.70 -21.35 -2.33
N GLU A 160 -5.66 -20.50 -1.97
CA GLU A 160 -6.87 -20.28 -2.76
C GLU A 160 -6.55 -19.68 -4.14
N ALA A 161 -5.69 -18.66 -4.21
CA ALA A 161 -5.26 -18.08 -5.47
C ALA A 161 -4.57 -19.12 -6.38
N GLU A 162 -3.76 -20.02 -5.81
CA GLU A 162 -3.10 -21.10 -6.55
C GLU A 162 -4.08 -22.15 -7.06
N GLN A 163 -5.13 -22.50 -6.29
CA GLN A 163 -6.20 -23.36 -6.81
C GLN A 163 -6.95 -22.68 -7.96
N ALA A 164 -7.27 -21.38 -7.86
CA ALA A 164 -7.91 -20.64 -8.94
C ALA A 164 -7.08 -20.69 -10.24
N ILE A 165 -5.78 -20.43 -10.13
CA ILE A 165 -4.82 -20.54 -11.25
C ILE A 165 -4.78 -21.97 -11.81
N ARG A 166 -4.78 -22.99 -10.95
CA ARG A 166 -4.75 -24.39 -11.39
C ARG A 166 -5.98 -24.76 -12.24
N PHE A 167 -7.16 -24.25 -11.88
CA PHE A 167 -8.39 -24.53 -12.63
C PHE A 167 -8.47 -23.74 -13.94
N GLU A 168 -8.05 -22.47 -13.98
CA GLU A 168 -8.01 -21.66 -15.20
C GLU A 168 -6.67 -20.90 -15.31
N PRO A 169 -5.61 -21.53 -15.85
CA PRO A 169 -4.25 -20.97 -15.88
C PRO A 169 -4.06 -19.73 -16.77
N GLY A 170 -5.06 -19.37 -17.59
CA GLY A 170 -5.01 -18.24 -18.51
C GLY A 170 -5.60 -16.94 -17.94
N ASN A 171 -6.18 -16.96 -16.74
CA ASN A 171 -6.85 -15.78 -16.19
C ASN A 171 -5.88 -14.88 -15.41
N GLY A 172 -5.64 -13.66 -15.92
CA GLY A 172 -4.74 -12.69 -15.30
C GLY A 172 -5.16 -12.19 -13.92
N ASP A 173 -6.46 -12.15 -13.63
CA ASP A 173 -6.95 -11.69 -12.31
C ASP A 173 -6.44 -12.59 -11.18
N TYR A 174 -6.30 -13.88 -11.44
CA TYR A 174 -5.85 -14.83 -10.43
C TYR A 174 -4.36 -14.67 -10.14
N TYR A 175 -3.55 -14.40 -11.17
CA TYR A 175 -2.14 -14.06 -11.00
C TYR A 175 -1.95 -12.70 -10.34
N LEU A 176 -2.80 -11.71 -10.66
CA LEU A 176 -2.76 -10.41 -10.01
C LEU A 176 -3.07 -10.50 -8.52
N LEU A 177 -4.07 -11.30 -8.14
CA LEU A 177 -4.36 -11.59 -6.72
C LEU A 177 -3.17 -12.27 -6.05
N ARG A 178 -2.56 -13.28 -6.70
CA ARG A 178 -1.34 -13.93 -6.19
C ARG A 178 -0.20 -12.94 -5.99
N ALA A 179 0.03 -12.01 -6.93
CA ALA A 179 1.04 -10.97 -6.80
C ALA A 179 0.80 -10.07 -5.59
N LYS A 180 -0.43 -9.59 -5.38
CA LYS A 180 -0.82 -8.78 -4.21
C LYS A 180 -0.58 -9.50 -2.89
N ILE A 181 -0.96 -10.78 -2.81
CA ILE A 181 -0.74 -11.60 -1.60
C ILE A 181 0.74 -11.79 -1.32
N LEU A 182 1.56 -12.03 -2.34
CA LEU A 182 3.01 -12.23 -2.20
C LEU A 182 3.74 -10.93 -1.85
N LEU A 183 3.31 -9.78 -2.37
CA LEU A 183 3.82 -8.46 -1.95
C LEU A 183 3.53 -8.20 -0.48
N ALA A 184 2.32 -8.52 0.00
CA ALA A 184 1.98 -8.41 1.42
C ALA A 184 2.79 -9.38 2.32
N GLN A 185 3.47 -10.37 1.73
CA GLN A 185 4.39 -11.28 2.42
C GLN A 185 5.87 -10.90 2.22
N ASP A 186 6.18 -9.75 1.60
CA ASP A 186 7.52 -9.32 1.20
C ASP A 186 8.25 -10.30 0.24
N LYS A 187 7.49 -11.20 -0.40
CA LYS A 187 8.00 -12.15 -1.40
C LYS A 187 8.03 -11.51 -2.79
N THR A 188 8.75 -10.41 -2.91
CA THR A 188 8.76 -9.54 -4.10
C THR A 188 9.21 -10.23 -5.39
N ALA A 189 10.12 -11.20 -5.32
CA ALA A 189 10.57 -11.95 -6.51
C ALA A 189 9.44 -12.83 -7.09
N GLU A 190 8.78 -13.63 -6.25
CA GLU A 190 7.65 -14.48 -6.65
C GLU A 190 6.44 -13.63 -7.07
N ALA A 191 6.24 -12.49 -6.41
CA ALA A 191 5.21 -11.52 -6.78
C ALA A 191 5.45 -10.95 -8.19
N ALA A 192 6.71 -10.68 -8.55
CA ALA A 192 7.04 -10.14 -9.87
C ALA A 192 6.77 -11.17 -10.96
N GLU A 193 7.10 -12.45 -10.73
CA GLU A 193 6.75 -13.54 -11.64
C GLU A 193 5.22 -13.66 -11.82
N ALA A 194 4.45 -13.53 -10.75
CA ALA A 194 3.00 -13.54 -10.82
C ALA A 194 2.46 -12.33 -11.61
N ALA A 195 2.98 -11.13 -11.36
CA ALA A 195 2.62 -9.93 -12.10
C ALA A 195 2.97 -10.02 -13.60
N GLU A 196 4.12 -10.60 -13.94
CA GLU A 196 4.49 -10.86 -15.34
C GLU A 196 3.52 -11.84 -16.03
N LYS A 197 3.06 -12.88 -15.31
CA LYS A 197 2.02 -13.79 -15.81
C LYS A 197 0.67 -13.09 -15.96
N ALA A 198 0.32 -12.17 -15.07
CA ALA A 198 -0.89 -11.34 -15.24
C ALA A 198 -0.80 -10.47 -16.50
N LEU A 199 0.36 -9.90 -16.82
CA LEU A 199 0.58 -9.14 -18.06
C LEU A 199 0.54 -10.00 -19.32
N LEU A 200 0.74 -11.32 -19.21
CA LEU A 200 0.62 -12.24 -20.35
C LEU A 200 -0.83 -12.54 -20.73
N SER A 201 -1.79 -12.39 -19.80
CA SER A 201 -3.20 -12.68 -20.10
C SER A 201 -3.86 -11.59 -20.93
N GLY A 202 -3.33 -10.37 -20.92
CA GLY A 202 -3.89 -9.25 -21.68
C GLY A 202 -3.36 -7.88 -21.25
N ALA A 203 -3.43 -6.93 -22.17
CA ALA A 203 -2.95 -5.56 -21.95
C ALA A 203 -3.81 -4.78 -20.93
N GLU A 204 -5.05 -5.21 -20.70
CA GLU A 204 -5.95 -4.62 -19.72
C GLU A 204 -5.39 -4.68 -18.30
N LYS A 205 -4.60 -5.72 -17.97
CA LYS A 205 -3.95 -5.88 -16.65
C LYS A 205 -2.80 -4.93 -16.40
N ALA A 206 -2.34 -4.21 -17.43
CA ALA A 206 -1.16 -3.36 -17.32
C ALA A 206 -1.34 -2.25 -16.28
N LYS A 207 -2.54 -1.67 -16.16
CA LYS A 207 -2.81 -0.59 -15.21
C LYS A 207 -2.81 -1.10 -13.77
N GLU A 208 -3.42 -2.25 -13.52
CA GLU A 208 -3.47 -2.85 -12.19
C GLU A 208 -2.10 -3.38 -11.77
N VAL A 209 -1.31 -3.93 -12.69
CA VAL A 209 0.07 -4.35 -12.39
C VAL A 209 0.98 -3.15 -12.19
N LEU A 210 0.78 -2.06 -12.95
CA LEU A 210 1.50 -0.80 -12.74
C LEU A 210 1.25 -0.22 -11.35
N ALA A 211 0.03 -0.32 -10.83
CA ALA A 211 -0.30 0.12 -9.48
C ALA A 211 0.44 -0.65 -8.37
N LEU A 212 0.99 -1.83 -8.68
CA LEU A 212 1.84 -2.60 -7.76
C LEU A 212 3.33 -2.27 -7.91
N ALA A 213 3.72 -1.48 -8.92
CA ALA A 213 5.12 -1.29 -9.28
C ALA A 213 5.95 -0.64 -8.16
N ASP A 214 5.34 0.25 -7.38
CA ASP A 214 6.00 0.97 -6.28
C ASP A 214 6.27 0.07 -5.06
N ASP A 215 5.58 -1.08 -4.95
CA ASP A 215 5.79 -2.08 -3.89
C ASP A 215 6.94 -3.05 -4.22
N PHE A 216 7.48 -3.00 -5.44
CA PHE A 216 8.59 -3.84 -5.85
C PHE A 216 9.95 -3.17 -5.58
N TYR A 217 10.95 -3.98 -5.19
CA TYR A 217 12.33 -3.54 -5.24
C TYR A 217 12.75 -3.17 -6.68
N THR A 218 13.72 -2.26 -6.78
CA THR A 218 14.12 -1.62 -8.05
C THR A 218 14.40 -2.61 -9.19
N THR A 219 15.02 -3.77 -8.89
CA THR A 219 15.32 -4.80 -9.89
C THR A 219 14.08 -5.48 -10.47
N GLN A 220 13.08 -5.74 -9.63
CA GLN A 220 11.81 -6.35 -10.01
C GLN A 220 10.93 -5.30 -10.71
N ALA A 221 10.86 -4.08 -10.17
CA ALA A 221 10.14 -2.97 -10.78
C ALA A 221 10.62 -2.71 -12.22
N GLU A 222 11.94 -2.73 -12.47
CA GLU A 222 12.50 -2.59 -13.82
C GLU A 222 11.96 -3.63 -14.80
N LYS A 223 11.89 -4.90 -14.38
CA LYS A 223 11.36 -5.99 -15.22
C LYS A 223 9.89 -5.77 -15.54
N ILE A 224 9.10 -5.40 -14.53
CA ILE A 224 7.67 -5.10 -14.68
C ILE A 224 7.45 -3.93 -15.62
N TYR A 225 8.15 -2.80 -15.45
CA TYR A 225 8.02 -1.66 -16.35
C TYR A 225 8.37 -2.03 -17.79
N ARG A 226 9.45 -2.77 -18.03
CA ARG A 226 9.81 -3.25 -19.38
C ARG A 226 8.71 -4.13 -19.98
N ARG A 227 8.06 -4.96 -19.16
CA ARG A 227 6.95 -5.80 -19.61
C ARG A 227 5.72 -4.96 -19.96
N ILE A 228 5.39 -3.96 -19.15
CA ILE A 228 4.27 -3.03 -19.40
C ILE A 228 4.51 -2.22 -20.68
N VAL A 229 5.73 -1.70 -20.90
CA VAL A 229 6.05 -0.97 -22.14
C VAL A 229 5.80 -1.85 -23.38
N ARG A 230 6.11 -3.15 -23.29
CA ARG A 230 5.87 -4.11 -24.40
C ARG A 230 4.39 -4.41 -24.65
N THR A 231 3.49 -4.15 -23.70
CA THR A 231 2.05 -4.32 -23.95
C THR A 231 1.47 -3.21 -24.83
N GLY A 232 2.23 -2.13 -25.07
CA GLY A 232 1.82 -0.99 -25.89
C GLY A 232 0.86 -0.03 -25.18
N VAL A 233 0.60 -0.24 -23.89
CA VAL A 233 -0.23 0.63 -23.08
C VAL A 233 0.44 2.00 -22.95
N LYS A 234 -0.30 3.06 -23.31
CA LYS A 234 0.17 4.45 -23.33
C LYS A 234 0.09 5.10 -21.95
N GLU A 235 0.86 4.56 -21.01
CA GLU A 235 1.04 5.10 -19.66
C GLU A 235 2.45 5.65 -19.52
N ILE A 236 2.61 6.83 -18.90
CA ILE A 236 3.93 7.47 -18.76
C ILE A 236 4.77 6.88 -17.61
N SER A 237 4.14 6.37 -16.55
CA SER A 237 4.83 5.94 -15.33
C SER A 237 5.89 4.86 -15.55
N PRO A 238 5.69 3.83 -16.39
CA PRO A 238 6.73 2.85 -16.70
C PRO A 238 7.99 3.48 -17.33
N TYR A 239 7.81 4.45 -18.23
CA TYR A 239 8.92 5.16 -18.86
C TYR A 239 9.65 6.06 -17.87
N LEU A 240 8.93 6.75 -16.99
CA LEU A 240 9.52 7.56 -15.92
C LEU A 240 10.28 6.69 -14.90
N GLY A 241 9.74 5.53 -14.55
CA GLY A 241 10.40 4.54 -13.69
C GLY A 241 11.71 4.02 -14.31
N LEU A 242 11.66 3.55 -15.56
CA LEU A 242 12.84 3.06 -16.29
C LEU A 242 13.90 4.15 -16.48
N GLY A 243 13.49 5.37 -16.82
CA GLY A 243 14.41 6.50 -16.97
C GLY A 243 15.05 6.89 -15.65
N SER A 244 14.30 6.86 -14.53
CA SER A 244 14.85 7.12 -13.19
C SER A 244 15.86 6.05 -12.78
N ILE A 245 15.58 4.77 -13.04
CA ILE A 245 16.51 3.67 -12.79
C ILE A 245 17.81 3.84 -13.61
N ALA A 246 17.69 4.20 -14.89
CA ALA A 246 18.84 4.49 -15.74
C ALA A 246 19.65 5.71 -15.24
N LEU A 247 18.97 6.77 -14.80
CA LEU A 247 19.59 7.97 -14.23
C LEU A 247 20.39 7.65 -12.96
N HIS A 248 19.83 6.83 -12.06
CA HIS A 248 20.55 6.35 -10.86
C HIS A 248 21.79 5.52 -11.22
N ARG A 249 21.75 4.76 -12.31
CA ARG A 249 22.91 4.03 -12.86
C ARG A 249 23.89 4.93 -13.63
N LYS A 250 23.62 6.24 -13.72
CA LYS A 250 24.36 7.23 -14.52
C LYS A 250 24.38 6.91 -16.03
N ASP A 251 23.47 6.08 -16.51
CA ASP A 251 23.26 5.85 -17.94
C ASP A 251 22.36 6.96 -18.50
N PHE A 252 22.96 8.12 -18.74
CA PHE A 252 22.24 9.30 -19.22
C PHE A 252 21.62 9.11 -20.60
N SER A 253 22.21 8.25 -21.43
CA SER A 253 21.69 7.93 -22.77
C SER A 253 20.40 7.12 -22.67
N ALA A 254 20.37 6.08 -21.84
CA ALA A 254 19.15 5.31 -21.61
C ALA A 254 18.07 6.15 -20.89
N ALA A 255 18.46 6.94 -19.88
CA ALA A 255 17.54 7.83 -19.19
C ALA A 255 16.86 8.81 -20.14
N GLN A 256 17.63 9.44 -21.04
CA GLN A 256 17.10 10.34 -22.06
C GLN A 256 16.10 9.64 -22.98
N ARG A 257 16.42 8.45 -23.47
CA ARG A 257 15.51 7.70 -24.35
C ARG A 257 14.18 7.42 -23.66
N TRP A 258 14.21 6.95 -22.41
CA TRP A 258 12.98 6.64 -21.68
C TRP A 258 12.14 7.87 -21.36
N PHE A 259 12.76 8.96 -20.90
CA PHE A 259 12.02 10.19 -20.63
C PHE A 259 11.46 10.82 -21.91
N GLN A 260 12.16 10.71 -23.05
CA GLN A 260 11.64 11.17 -24.34
C GLN A 260 10.39 10.39 -24.76
N GLN A 261 10.37 9.07 -24.55
CA GLN A 261 9.17 8.25 -24.80
C GLN A 261 8.00 8.65 -23.90
N ALA A 262 8.27 9.01 -22.64
CA ALA A 262 7.23 9.57 -21.76
C ALA A 262 6.69 10.92 -22.29
N ALA A 263 7.59 11.78 -22.79
CA ALA A 263 7.24 13.08 -23.37
C ALA A 263 6.48 12.97 -24.70
N GLU A 264 6.71 11.93 -25.49
CA GLU A 264 5.91 11.65 -26.70
C GLU A 264 4.45 11.31 -26.36
N ILE A 265 4.19 10.74 -25.18
CA ILE A 265 2.83 10.39 -24.72
C ILE A 265 2.16 11.62 -24.08
N GLN A 266 2.83 12.29 -23.15
CA GLN A 266 2.33 13.49 -22.47
C GLN A 266 3.45 14.53 -22.27
N PRO A 267 3.70 15.44 -23.24
CA PRO A 267 4.88 16.31 -23.24
C PRO A 267 4.89 17.35 -22.11
N LYS A 268 3.72 17.81 -21.65
CA LYS A 268 3.58 18.82 -20.60
C LYS A 268 3.18 18.22 -19.24
N HIS A 269 3.26 16.91 -19.09
CA HIS A 269 2.93 16.30 -17.81
C HIS A 269 3.98 16.71 -16.75
N PRO A 270 3.56 17.16 -15.56
CA PRO A 270 4.46 17.66 -14.52
C PRO A 270 5.60 16.67 -14.20
N GLY A 271 5.28 15.40 -14.00
CA GLY A 271 6.29 14.36 -13.72
C GLY A 271 7.27 14.07 -14.89
N VAL A 272 6.88 14.33 -16.14
CA VAL A 272 7.76 14.16 -17.31
C VAL A 272 8.75 15.31 -17.39
N LEU A 273 8.26 16.55 -17.27
CA LEU A 273 9.08 17.76 -17.22
C LEU A 273 10.07 17.70 -16.04
N PHE A 274 9.60 17.24 -14.88
CA PHE A 274 10.44 17.01 -13.71
C PHE A 274 11.57 16.03 -13.99
N ALA A 275 11.26 14.87 -14.58
CA ALA A 275 12.24 13.84 -14.90
C ALA A 275 13.29 14.30 -15.93
N LEU A 276 12.87 15.04 -16.95
CA LEU A 276 13.77 15.67 -17.93
C LEU A 276 14.65 16.73 -17.27
N GLY A 277 14.09 17.57 -16.38
CA GLY A 277 14.84 18.55 -15.61
C GLY A 277 15.94 17.89 -14.76
N ARG A 278 15.61 16.82 -14.03
CA ARG A 278 16.60 16.03 -13.27
C ARG A 278 17.70 15.45 -14.14
N LEU A 279 17.37 14.95 -15.32
CA LEU A 279 18.36 14.46 -16.28
C LEU A 279 19.31 15.58 -16.72
N GLN A 280 18.79 16.78 -17.00
CA GLN A 280 19.62 17.91 -17.42
C GLN A 280 20.52 18.41 -16.28
N LEU A 281 20.04 18.44 -15.04
CA LEU A 281 20.89 18.68 -13.86
C LEU A 281 22.00 17.64 -13.76
N ALA A 282 21.69 16.35 -13.93
CA ALA A 282 22.70 15.31 -13.86
C ALA A 282 23.77 15.41 -14.97
N LYS A 283 23.41 15.97 -16.13
CA LYS A 283 24.33 16.28 -17.24
C LYS A 283 25.12 17.59 -17.06
N GLY A 284 24.75 18.43 -16.10
CA GLY A 284 25.35 19.75 -15.87
C GLY A 284 24.75 20.87 -16.74
N ASN A 285 23.63 20.62 -17.41
CA ASN A 285 22.92 21.62 -18.20
C ASN A 285 21.97 22.43 -17.30
N ASP A 286 22.53 23.14 -16.32
CA ASP A 286 21.77 23.69 -15.19
C ASP A 286 20.69 24.71 -15.61
N ALA A 287 20.93 25.51 -16.66
CA ALA A 287 19.97 26.48 -17.16
C ALA A 287 18.74 25.83 -17.80
N GLU A 288 18.95 24.83 -18.66
CA GLU A 288 17.86 24.07 -19.28
C GLU A 288 17.07 23.29 -18.22
N ALA A 289 17.79 22.71 -17.26
CA ALA A 289 17.16 22.01 -16.15
C ALA A 289 16.25 22.92 -15.33
N LEU A 290 16.71 24.14 -15.01
CA LEU A 290 15.89 25.11 -14.29
C LEU A 290 14.61 25.45 -15.06
N THR A 291 14.68 25.64 -16.38
CA THR A 291 13.50 25.89 -17.22
C THR A 291 12.50 24.73 -17.12
N LEU A 292 12.96 23.49 -17.28
CA LEU A 292 12.10 22.30 -17.23
C LEU A 292 11.47 22.09 -15.84
N LEU A 293 12.22 22.32 -14.78
CA LEU A 293 11.73 22.19 -13.41
C LEU A 293 10.69 23.27 -13.07
N LEU A 294 10.88 24.50 -13.55
CA LEU A 294 9.88 25.57 -13.39
C LEU A 294 8.61 25.28 -14.20
N GLU A 295 8.75 24.80 -15.43
CA GLU A 295 7.58 24.39 -16.23
C GLU A 295 6.84 23.22 -15.55
N SER A 296 7.57 22.26 -14.96
CA SER A 296 6.97 21.17 -14.17
C SER A 296 6.16 21.71 -12.99
N GLN A 297 6.70 22.69 -12.27
CA GLN A 297 6.01 23.37 -11.17
C GLN A 297 4.73 24.07 -11.64
N GLU A 298 4.80 24.82 -12.75
CA GLU A 298 3.65 25.51 -13.34
C GLU A 298 2.55 24.54 -13.80
N ASN A 299 2.92 23.34 -14.22
CA ASN A 299 1.99 22.26 -14.61
C ASN A 299 1.52 21.40 -13.42
N GLY A 300 1.82 21.80 -12.18
CA GLY A 300 1.20 21.25 -10.97
C GLY A 300 2.05 20.25 -10.19
N GLU A 301 3.33 20.03 -10.55
CA GLU A 301 4.23 19.27 -9.67
C GLU A 301 4.46 20.04 -8.36
N ASP A 302 4.17 19.39 -7.23
CA ASP A 302 4.30 20.01 -5.91
C ASP A 302 4.94 19.08 -4.87
N SER A 303 6.06 18.46 -5.24
CA SER A 303 6.79 17.53 -4.36
C SER A 303 8.01 18.16 -3.68
N ALA A 304 8.39 17.61 -2.53
CA ALA A 304 9.62 18.01 -1.86
C ALA A 304 10.86 17.81 -2.74
N ALA A 305 10.83 16.77 -3.58
CA ALA A 305 11.88 16.46 -4.55
C ALA A 305 12.02 17.59 -5.58
N LEU A 306 10.92 18.08 -6.18
CA LEU A 306 10.95 19.21 -7.10
C LEU A 306 11.65 20.43 -6.52
N TYR A 307 11.23 20.88 -5.33
CA TYR A 307 11.84 22.06 -4.70
C TYR A 307 13.31 21.85 -4.36
N SER A 308 13.72 20.63 -4.02
CA SER A 308 15.13 20.32 -3.77
C SER A 308 15.97 20.40 -5.04
N GLU A 309 15.44 19.92 -6.17
CA GLU A 309 16.11 19.98 -7.48
C GLU A 309 16.15 21.42 -8.01
N LEU A 310 15.09 22.22 -7.81
CA LEU A 310 15.10 23.67 -8.06
C LEU A 310 16.16 24.38 -7.22
N GLY A 311 16.25 24.05 -5.92
CA GLY A 311 17.27 24.57 -5.02
C GLY A 311 18.69 24.24 -5.48
N GLU A 312 18.91 23.02 -5.96
CA GLU A 312 20.19 22.60 -6.54
C GLU A 312 20.51 23.36 -7.84
N ALA A 313 19.53 23.48 -8.75
CA ALA A 313 19.68 24.23 -9.99
C ALA A 313 20.07 25.70 -9.73
N TYR A 314 19.34 26.37 -8.82
CA TYR A 314 19.66 27.74 -8.43
C TYR A 314 21.04 27.86 -7.78
N SER A 315 21.43 26.88 -6.96
CA SER A 315 22.74 26.87 -6.29
C SER A 315 23.87 26.76 -7.30
N ARG A 316 23.76 25.86 -8.29
CA ARG A 316 24.76 25.72 -9.36
C ARG A 316 24.86 26.96 -10.24
N LEU A 317 23.74 27.63 -10.48
CA LEU A 317 23.67 28.92 -11.17
C LEU A 317 24.01 30.12 -10.28
N LYS A 318 24.39 29.90 -9.01
CA LYS A 318 24.74 30.92 -8.01
C LYS A 318 23.64 31.96 -7.76
N GLN A 319 22.38 31.62 -7.99
CA GLN A 319 21.21 32.46 -7.69
C GLN A 319 20.78 32.25 -6.23
N TRP A 320 21.66 32.59 -5.29
CA TRP A 320 21.53 32.25 -3.87
C TRP A 320 20.23 32.75 -3.23
N GLU A 321 19.71 33.88 -3.70
CA GLU A 321 18.45 34.48 -3.23
C GLU A 321 17.25 33.55 -3.45
N LYS A 322 17.28 32.72 -4.50
CA LYS A 322 16.22 31.76 -4.82
C LYS A 322 16.45 30.37 -4.21
N VAL A 323 17.69 30.06 -3.81
CA VAL A 323 18.04 28.77 -3.18
C VAL A 323 17.33 28.60 -1.84
N VAL A 324 17.31 29.66 -1.02
CA VAL A 324 16.68 29.65 0.31
C VAL A 324 15.20 29.28 0.25
N PRO A 325 14.32 30.02 -0.47
CA PRO A 325 12.89 29.69 -0.52
C PRO A 325 12.62 28.31 -1.14
N ALA A 326 13.45 27.85 -2.08
CA ALA A 326 13.33 26.51 -2.66
C ALA A 326 13.59 25.41 -1.61
N TYR A 327 14.73 25.44 -0.90
CA TYR A 327 14.99 24.43 0.13
C TYR A 327 14.05 24.53 1.34
N GLU A 328 13.58 25.73 1.70
CA GLU A 328 12.53 25.88 2.70
C GLU A 328 11.22 25.20 2.25
N ALA A 329 10.83 25.36 0.98
CA ALA A 329 9.66 24.68 0.42
C ALA A 329 9.82 23.15 0.41
N ALA A 330 11.02 22.64 0.14
CA ALA A 330 11.34 21.21 0.25
C ALA A 330 11.23 20.72 1.71
N LEU A 331 11.81 21.46 2.67
CA LEU A 331 11.82 21.11 4.09
C LEU A 331 10.45 21.23 4.76
N ARG A 332 9.57 22.13 4.29
CA ARG A 332 8.17 22.17 4.74
C ARG A 332 7.45 20.83 4.49
N ARG A 333 7.76 20.17 3.36
CA ARG A 333 7.18 18.88 2.96
C ARG A 333 7.91 17.69 3.58
N ASN A 334 9.24 17.74 3.70
CA ASN A 334 10.02 16.74 4.43
C ASN A 334 10.95 17.39 5.46
N ARG A 335 10.44 17.49 6.69
CA ARG A 335 11.11 18.16 7.80
C ARG A 335 12.33 17.42 8.33
N ARG A 336 12.69 16.22 7.91
CA ARG A 336 13.82 15.46 8.50
C ARG A 336 15.01 15.30 7.57
N ASN A 337 14.95 15.87 6.37
CA ASN A 337 16.06 15.75 5.43
C ASN A 337 17.27 16.61 5.86
N VAL A 338 18.36 15.94 6.27
CA VAL A 338 19.59 16.57 6.75
C VAL A 338 20.36 17.24 5.61
N ALA A 339 20.43 16.61 4.43
CA ALA A 339 21.15 17.14 3.28
C ALA A 339 20.55 18.47 2.80
N TRP A 340 19.22 18.57 2.74
CA TRP A 340 18.56 19.82 2.33
C TRP A 340 18.72 20.94 3.35
N ARG A 341 18.75 20.62 4.65
CA ARG A 341 19.09 21.60 5.69
C ARG A 341 20.51 22.12 5.55
N LEU A 342 21.46 21.23 5.25
CA LEU A 342 22.84 21.60 5.01
C LEU A 342 22.97 22.55 3.80
N SER A 343 22.32 22.23 2.68
CA SER A 343 22.30 23.11 1.50
C SER A 343 21.66 24.47 1.80
N LEU A 344 20.59 24.51 2.61
CA LEU A 344 19.98 25.76 3.06
C LEU A 344 20.95 26.59 3.92
N ALA A 345 21.66 25.96 4.88
CA ALA A 345 22.64 26.64 5.72
C ALA A 345 23.79 27.24 4.88
N GLN A 346 24.27 26.50 3.88
CA GLN A 346 25.29 26.97 2.96
C GLN A 346 24.80 28.18 2.14
N ALA A 347 23.57 28.13 1.62
CA ALA A 347 22.98 29.25 0.87
C ALA A 347 22.84 30.51 1.74
N LEU A 348 22.37 30.37 2.99
CA LEU A 348 22.26 31.47 3.94
C LEU A 348 23.63 32.09 4.25
N GLY A 349 24.66 31.26 4.41
CA GLY A 349 26.04 31.73 4.60
C GLY A 349 26.56 32.53 3.40
N ARG A 350 26.27 32.07 2.17
CA ARG A 350 26.64 32.79 0.93
C ARG A 350 25.92 34.14 0.79
N LEU A 351 24.70 34.25 1.31
CA LEU A 351 23.93 35.50 1.35
C LEU A 351 24.35 36.43 2.51
N GLY A 352 25.31 36.04 3.35
CA GLY A 352 25.72 36.83 4.51
C GLY A 352 24.73 36.80 5.68
N LYS A 353 23.71 35.94 5.63
CA LYS A 353 22.74 35.72 6.72
C LYS A 353 23.33 34.81 7.80
N VAL A 354 24.41 35.28 8.43
CA VAL A 354 25.27 34.48 9.32
C VAL A 354 24.49 33.81 10.47
N ARG A 355 23.57 34.54 11.11
CA ARG A 355 22.79 34.00 12.25
C ARG A 355 21.85 32.86 11.82
N GLU A 356 21.13 33.05 10.72
CA GLU A 356 20.22 32.04 10.17
C GLU A 356 21.02 30.80 9.71
N ALA A 357 22.18 31.01 9.09
CA ALA A 357 23.08 29.93 8.67
C ALA A 357 23.60 29.12 9.86
N GLU A 358 24.03 29.79 10.94
CA GLU A 358 24.49 29.14 12.17
C GLU A 358 23.41 28.24 12.79
N GLU A 359 22.17 28.75 12.88
CA GLU A 359 21.02 27.98 13.37
C GLU A 359 20.84 26.70 12.54
N LYS A 360 20.86 26.81 11.20
CA LYS A 360 20.66 25.65 10.33
C LYS A 360 21.80 24.65 10.35
N TYR A 361 23.05 25.09 10.52
CA TYR A 361 24.15 24.16 10.76
C TYR A 361 24.03 23.44 12.11
N ARG A 362 23.56 24.11 13.17
CA ARG A 362 23.29 23.46 14.46
C ARG A 362 22.14 22.46 14.37
N ASP A 363 21.08 22.78 13.63
CA ASP A 363 19.98 21.85 13.35
C ASP A 363 20.50 20.57 12.65
N VAL A 364 21.45 20.72 11.71
CA VAL A 364 22.12 19.57 11.06
C VAL A 364 22.89 18.75 12.09
N LEU A 365 23.71 19.38 12.95
CA LEU A 365 24.50 18.69 13.96
C LEU A 365 23.66 18.02 15.08
N ALA A 366 22.47 18.55 15.35
CA ALA A 366 21.53 17.91 16.27
C ALA A 366 20.95 16.60 15.70
N LEU A 367 20.87 16.47 14.37
CA LEU A 367 20.38 15.27 13.69
C LEU A 367 21.51 14.32 13.27
N ASP A 368 22.67 14.88 12.93
CA ASP A 368 23.89 14.19 12.56
C ASP A 368 25.09 14.92 13.17
N SER A 369 25.45 14.52 14.39
CA SER A 369 26.58 15.09 15.15
C SER A 369 27.94 14.91 14.47
N SER A 370 28.04 14.00 13.50
CA SER A 370 29.27 13.68 12.77
C SER A 370 29.44 14.44 11.45
N SER A 371 28.46 15.28 11.07
CA SER A 371 28.49 16.00 9.80
C SER A 371 29.69 16.96 9.69
N THR A 372 30.70 16.55 8.91
CA THR A 372 31.91 17.35 8.73
C THR A 372 31.65 18.66 8.00
N GLU A 373 30.71 18.66 7.06
CA GLU A 373 30.30 19.83 6.29
C GLU A 373 29.66 20.90 7.18
N ALA A 374 28.83 20.49 8.15
CA ALA A 374 28.21 21.43 9.08
C ALA A 374 29.24 22.07 10.03
N TRP A 375 30.18 21.29 10.55
CA TRP A 375 31.29 21.81 11.36
C TRP A 375 32.18 22.80 10.57
N ARG A 376 32.53 22.47 9.32
CA ARG A 376 33.28 23.39 8.45
C ARG A 376 32.48 24.66 8.17
N GLY A 377 31.18 24.53 7.91
CA GLY A 377 30.27 25.65 7.69
C GLY A 377 30.27 26.62 8.87
N LEU A 378 30.09 26.12 10.09
CA LEU A 378 30.13 26.94 11.30
C LEU A 378 31.49 27.59 11.54
N SER A 379 32.58 26.83 11.39
CA SER A 379 33.94 27.38 11.54
C SER A 379 34.22 28.50 10.54
N GLY A 380 33.70 28.39 9.31
CA GLY A 380 33.84 29.40 8.27
C GLY A 380 33.03 30.67 8.50
N LEU A 381 32.00 30.64 9.34
CA LEU A 381 31.17 31.81 9.68
C LEU A 381 31.82 32.75 10.73
N GLY A 382 32.98 32.39 11.27
CA GLY A 382 33.85 33.35 11.97
C GLY A 382 33.51 33.67 13.42
N LYS A 383 32.81 32.79 14.16
CA LYS A 383 32.75 32.86 15.62
C LYS A 383 33.35 31.62 16.25
N ARG A 384 34.33 31.83 17.15
CA ARG A 384 34.86 30.78 18.03
C ARG A 384 33.71 30.24 18.88
N PHE A 385 33.57 28.92 18.88
CA PHE A 385 32.68 28.16 19.76
C PHE A 385 33.03 28.40 21.22
#